data_AF-A0A3L7Q865-F1
#
_entry.id   AF-A0A3L7Q865-F1
#
_cell.length_a   1.000
_cell.length_b   1.000
_cell.length_c   1.000
_cell.angle_alpha   90.00
_cell.angle_beta   90.00
_cell.angle_gamma   90.00
#
_symmetry.space_group_name_H-M   'P 1'
#
loop_
_entity.id
_entity.type
_entity.pdbx_description
1 polymer ?
#
loop_
_entity_poly.entity_id
_entity_poly.type
_entity_poly.pdbx_seq_one_letter_code
_entity_poly.pdbx_strand_id
1 'polypeptide(L)'
;MISAPQKAWFQAVLWGGLGGALVGCGSGDVPPPSPPTVTASTPSPADAAPQPLTISALRERLGARTAQFEKMGGKIVSASLPDAGVRDLGPLTGLPLKALNASGNPITDLTPLSGMPLKQLALVKTQVVDLSPLAGMPLEELALNDSPVESLGPLVGGHLSVVDIAGTRVNSLTPLSGQPIHSLWCEKAPIESLAAIAGMPLTVLMCNDTLISDLSPLQGMQLRELNLCGTRVRDLSPLVDCSVQSLWLRNTAVADITPLTGKDLVSLDLQGTQVSDLKVVSSLGSLKRLNIARTPITDLRPLEGMALERLILTPASIKEGLDVIRQMPTMRELDVQFENETPTRGPSDFWAAFDAGEFSSKAP
;
A
#
# COMPACT_ATOMS: atom_id res chain seq x y z
N MET A 1 8.95 24.30 -4.31
CA MET A 1 8.05 23.74 -3.29
C MET A 1 6.76 23.30 -3.98
N ILE A 2 6.43 22.02 -3.84
CA ILE A 2 5.18 21.38 -4.28
C ILE A 2 4.10 21.76 -3.25
N SER A 3 2.89 22.13 -3.70
CA SER A 3 1.83 22.66 -2.82
C SER A 3 1.23 21.56 -1.93
N ALA A 4 0.58 21.92 -0.81
CA ALA A 4 -0.07 20.94 0.07
C ALA A 4 -1.14 20.05 -0.63
N PRO A 5 -1.95 20.56 -1.60
CA PRO A 5 -2.85 19.73 -2.41
C PRO A 5 -2.12 18.65 -3.22
N GLN A 6 -0.92 18.96 -3.73
CA GLN A 6 -0.09 18.02 -4.49
C GLN A 6 0.47 16.87 -3.64
N LYS A 7 0.44 16.97 -2.31
CA LYS A 7 0.75 15.84 -1.43
C LYS A 7 -0.48 14.97 -1.15
N ALA A 8 -1.65 15.59 -0.99
CA ALA A 8 -2.86 14.89 -0.53
C ALA A 8 -3.37 13.82 -1.51
N TRP A 9 -3.46 14.13 -2.80
CA TRP A 9 -3.86 13.16 -3.84
C TRP A 9 -2.86 12.02 -4.06
N PHE A 10 -1.55 12.30 -4.12
CA PHE A 10 -0.52 11.29 -4.33
C PHE A 10 -0.39 10.37 -3.12
N GLN A 11 -0.55 10.91 -1.91
CA GLN A 11 -0.70 10.12 -0.70
C GLN A 11 -2.00 9.29 -0.72
N ALA A 12 -3.15 9.83 -1.15
CA ALA A 12 -4.36 9.01 -1.28
C ALA A 12 -4.19 7.86 -2.31
N VAL A 13 -3.36 8.04 -3.34
CA VAL A 13 -3.05 7.01 -4.34
C VAL A 13 -2.03 5.98 -3.82
N LEU A 14 -1.01 6.40 -3.06
CA LEU A 14 -0.01 5.53 -2.45
C LEU A 14 -0.54 4.76 -1.22
N TRP A 15 -1.43 5.37 -0.44
CA TRP A 15 -1.97 4.78 0.81
C TRP A 15 -3.37 4.16 0.65
N GLY A 16 -4.06 4.38 -0.49
CA GLY A 16 -5.40 3.86 -0.76
C GLY A 16 -5.48 2.37 -1.14
N GLY A 17 -4.37 1.62 -1.02
CA GLY A 17 -4.28 0.19 -1.32
C GLY A 17 -4.81 -0.75 -0.22
N LEU A 18 -5.18 -0.22 0.95
CA LEU A 18 -5.87 -0.96 2.01
C LEU A 18 -7.38 -0.66 1.97
N GLY A 19 -8.16 -1.61 1.43
CA GLY A 19 -9.57 -1.81 1.78
C GLY A 19 -10.64 -0.87 1.20
N GLY A 20 -11.49 -1.42 0.33
CA GLY A 20 -12.96 -1.35 0.51
C GLY A 20 -13.74 -0.12 0.03
N ALA A 21 -14.50 -0.30 -1.05
CA ALA A 21 -15.53 0.63 -1.52
C ALA A 21 -16.70 0.82 -0.52
N LEU A 22 -17.34 1.99 -0.53
CA LEU A 22 -18.82 2.13 -0.55
C LEU A 22 -19.27 3.57 -0.90
N VAL A 23 -19.87 3.68 -2.09
CA VAL A 23 -21.13 4.36 -2.49
C VAL A 23 -21.59 5.62 -1.75
N GLY A 24 -21.87 6.66 -2.56
CA GLY A 24 -22.88 7.67 -2.29
C GLY A 24 -23.43 8.27 -3.60
N CYS A 25 -24.55 7.74 -4.07
CA CYS A 25 -25.37 8.38 -5.12
C CYS A 25 -26.13 9.58 -4.53
N GLY A 26 -26.18 10.69 -5.26
CA GLY A 26 -27.02 11.86 -4.98
C GLY A 26 -27.54 12.46 -6.28
N SER A 27 -28.85 12.61 -6.35
CA SER A 27 -29.71 12.80 -7.52
C SER A 27 -29.86 14.26 -7.97
N GLY A 28 -30.26 14.44 -9.24
CA GLY A 28 -31.16 15.54 -9.69
C GLY A 28 -30.48 16.79 -10.27
N ASP A 29 -30.46 16.92 -11.60
CA ASP A 29 -31.50 17.67 -12.34
C ASP A 29 -31.00 18.13 -13.72
N VAL A 30 -31.81 17.82 -14.73
CA VAL A 30 -31.65 18.18 -16.15
C VAL A 30 -32.58 19.35 -16.46
N PRO A 31 -32.14 20.45 -17.09
CA PRO A 31 -33.03 21.37 -17.78
C PRO A 31 -33.09 21.09 -19.31
N PRO A 32 -34.18 21.48 -19.98
CA PRO A 32 -34.57 20.99 -21.32
C PRO A 32 -33.90 21.76 -22.49
N PRO A 33 -34.01 21.27 -23.74
CA PRO A 33 -33.32 21.87 -24.89
C PRO A 33 -34.20 22.76 -25.80
N SER A 34 -33.50 23.52 -26.67
CA SER A 34 -33.86 24.05 -28.03
C SER A 34 -34.18 25.57 -28.12
N PRO A 35 -34.03 26.28 -29.28
CA PRO A 35 -33.93 25.82 -30.69
C PRO A 35 -32.80 26.52 -31.54
N PRO A 36 -32.70 26.34 -32.89
CA PRO A 36 -31.43 26.39 -33.64
C PRO A 36 -31.12 27.67 -34.47
N THR A 37 -29.85 27.69 -34.93
CA THR A 37 -29.28 28.28 -36.18
C THR A 37 -29.27 29.79 -36.42
N VAL A 38 -28.06 30.36 -36.56
CA VAL A 38 -27.69 31.21 -37.72
C VAL A 38 -26.21 30.97 -38.06
N THR A 39 -25.95 30.70 -39.34
CA THR A 39 -24.65 30.59 -40.01
C THR A 39 -23.96 31.94 -40.16
N ALA A 40 -22.67 32.02 -39.83
CA ALA A 40 -21.76 33.02 -40.40
C ALA A 40 -20.42 32.33 -40.74
N SER A 41 -20.05 32.42 -42.00
CA SER A 41 -18.84 31.82 -42.57
C SER A 41 -17.62 32.73 -42.41
N THR A 42 -16.44 32.08 -42.37
CA THR A 42 -15.05 32.55 -42.65
C THR A 42 -14.20 33.04 -41.45
N PRO A 43 -12.85 32.84 -41.45
CA PRO A 43 -11.96 32.36 -42.52
C PRO A 43 -11.10 31.11 -42.19
N SER A 44 -10.34 30.67 -43.20
CA SER A 44 -9.42 29.53 -43.29
C SER A 44 -8.32 29.46 -42.19
N PRO A 45 -7.98 28.29 -41.62
CA PRO A 45 -6.97 28.15 -40.57
C PRO A 45 -5.60 27.83 -41.17
N ALA A 46 -4.88 28.83 -41.68
CA ALA A 46 -3.51 28.60 -42.19
C ALA A 46 -2.42 29.46 -41.52
N ASP A 47 -2.74 30.42 -40.65
CA ASP A 47 -1.73 31.32 -40.06
C ASP A 47 -2.03 31.79 -38.63
N ALA A 48 -2.78 31.00 -37.85
CA ALA A 48 -2.96 31.31 -36.43
C ALA A 48 -1.68 30.96 -35.64
N ALA A 49 -1.03 31.97 -35.05
CA ALA A 49 -0.01 31.78 -34.03
C ALA A 49 -0.47 30.76 -32.98
N PRO A 50 0.41 29.88 -32.45
CA PRO A 50 0.00 28.83 -31.53
C PRO A 50 -0.71 29.45 -30.32
N GLN A 51 -2.03 29.24 -30.26
CA GLN A 51 -2.87 29.68 -29.14
C GLN A 51 -2.31 29.07 -27.85
N PRO A 52 -2.23 29.82 -26.75
CA PRO A 52 -1.75 29.29 -25.48
C PRO A 52 -2.62 28.10 -25.08
N LEU A 53 -1.98 26.96 -24.77
CA LEU A 53 -2.66 25.72 -24.44
C LEU A 53 -3.58 25.92 -23.23
N THR A 54 -4.90 26.02 -23.47
CA THR A 54 -5.88 26.16 -22.40
C THR A 54 -6.10 24.80 -21.73
N ILE A 55 -6.54 24.80 -20.47
CA ILE A 55 -6.86 23.56 -19.76
C ILE A 55 -8.01 22.82 -20.46
N SER A 56 -9.01 23.55 -20.97
CA SER A 56 -10.12 22.95 -21.72
C SER A 56 -9.64 22.25 -22.99
N ALA A 57 -8.78 22.90 -23.77
CA ALA A 57 -8.19 22.29 -24.96
C ALA A 57 -7.33 21.07 -24.60
N LEU A 58 -6.60 21.11 -23.48
CA LEU A 58 -5.81 19.96 -23.03
C LEU A 58 -6.71 18.77 -22.62
N ARG A 59 -7.81 19.02 -21.90
CA ARG A 59 -8.81 18.00 -21.56
C ARG A 59 -9.40 17.34 -22.81
N GLU A 60 -9.75 18.15 -23.79
CA GLU A 60 -10.31 17.68 -25.05
C GLU A 60 -9.31 16.80 -25.81
N ARG A 61 -8.06 17.25 -25.95
CA ARG A 61 -7.00 16.50 -26.63
C ARG A 61 -6.65 15.18 -25.94
N LEU A 62 -6.74 15.13 -24.61
CA LEU A 62 -6.55 13.90 -23.83
C LEU A 62 -7.77 12.98 -23.82
N GLY A 63 -8.94 13.47 -24.26
CA GLY A 63 -10.22 12.79 -24.05
C GLY A 63 -10.65 12.72 -22.58
N ALA A 64 -10.02 13.48 -21.68
CA ALA A 64 -10.16 13.39 -20.23
C ALA A 64 -10.93 14.58 -19.66
N ARG A 65 -12.26 14.52 -19.67
CA ARG A 65 -13.12 15.63 -19.20
C ARG A 65 -12.98 15.90 -17.69
N THR A 66 -12.74 14.86 -16.90
CA THR A 66 -12.58 14.90 -15.43
C THR A 66 -11.18 15.31 -15.00
N ALA A 67 -10.24 15.42 -15.94
CA ALA A 67 -8.85 15.73 -15.65
C ALA A 67 -8.69 17.05 -14.89
N GLN A 68 -7.86 17.04 -13.86
CA GLN A 68 -7.50 18.22 -13.09
C GLN A 68 -6.08 18.64 -13.41
N PHE A 69 -5.84 19.95 -13.45
CA PHE A 69 -4.54 20.50 -13.76
C PHE A 69 -4.25 21.65 -12.80
N GLU A 70 -3.01 21.72 -12.34
CA GLU A 70 -2.56 22.84 -11.52
C GLU A 70 -1.54 23.67 -12.28
N LYS A 71 -1.65 24.99 -12.11
CA LYS A 71 -0.73 25.96 -12.68
C LYS A 71 0.13 26.60 -11.60
N MET A 72 1.41 26.82 -11.93
CA MET A 72 2.33 27.62 -11.11
C MET A 72 3.07 28.56 -12.06
N GLY A 73 2.98 29.87 -11.81
CA GLY A 73 3.55 30.89 -12.71
C GLY A 73 2.99 30.80 -14.14
N GLY A 74 1.69 30.49 -14.29
CA GLY A 74 1.01 30.37 -15.59
C GLY A 74 1.26 29.07 -16.36
N LYS A 75 2.25 28.26 -15.96
CA LYS A 75 2.58 26.96 -16.57
C LYS A 75 1.86 25.83 -15.86
N ILE A 76 1.40 24.83 -16.61
CA ILE A 76 0.84 23.59 -16.04
C ILE A 76 1.99 22.76 -15.46
N VAL A 77 1.93 22.48 -14.16
CA VAL A 77 2.98 21.77 -13.42
C VAL A 77 2.52 20.46 -12.79
N SER A 78 1.21 20.21 -12.78
CA SER A 78 0.61 18.97 -12.30
C SER A 78 -0.60 18.60 -13.12
N ALA A 79 -0.81 17.30 -13.33
CA ALA A 79 -1.96 16.74 -14.02
C ALA A 79 -2.49 15.49 -13.29
N SER A 80 -3.80 15.46 -13.04
CA SER A 80 -4.53 14.34 -12.46
C SER A 80 -5.55 13.82 -13.45
N LEU A 81 -5.37 12.60 -13.91
CA LEU A 81 -6.15 11.95 -14.95
C LEU A 81 -6.75 10.59 -14.50
N PRO A 82 -7.13 10.36 -13.22
CA PRO A 82 -7.55 9.01 -12.79
C PRO A 82 -8.82 8.56 -13.53
N ASP A 83 -8.80 7.31 -14.00
CA ASP A 83 -9.97 6.63 -14.59
C ASP A 83 -10.66 7.44 -15.72
N ALA A 84 -9.86 8.18 -16.49
CA ALA A 84 -10.36 9.12 -17.50
C ALA A 84 -10.40 8.54 -18.93
N GLY A 85 -10.02 7.27 -19.11
CA GLY A 85 -9.98 6.59 -20.41
C GLY A 85 -8.85 7.08 -21.33
N VAL A 86 -7.84 7.74 -20.78
CA VAL A 86 -6.70 8.28 -21.53
C VAL A 86 -5.88 7.14 -22.14
N ARG A 87 -5.57 7.25 -23.43
CA ARG A 87 -4.71 6.28 -24.14
C ARG A 87 -3.39 6.90 -24.56
N ASP A 88 -3.44 8.18 -24.93
CA ASP A 88 -2.31 8.92 -25.49
C ASP A 88 -1.94 10.07 -24.57
N LEU A 89 -0.70 10.04 -24.05
CA LEU A 89 -0.11 11.11 -23.25
C LEU A 89 0.57 12.18 -24.12
N GLY A 90 0.57 12.05 -25.44
CA GLY A 90 1.11 12.99 -26.41
C GLY A 90 0.75 14.46 -26.15
N PRO A 91 -0.51 14.80 -25.78
CA PRO A 91 -0.88 16.17 -25.43
C PRO A 91 -0.13 16.77 -24.22
N LEU A 92 0.50 15.95 -23.37
CA LEU A 92 1.33 16.41 -22.25
C LEU A 92 2.78 16.71 -22.65
N THR A 93 3.23 16.30 -23.84
CA THR A 93 4.62 16.42 -24.28
C THR A 93 5.15 17.85 -24.11
N GLY A 94 6.33 17.98 -23.49
CA GLY A 94 7.00 19.26 -23.29
C GLY A 94 6.42 20.13 -22.17
N LEU A 95 5.34 19.71 -21.49
CA LEU A 95 4.87 20.40 -20.30
C LEU A 95 5.87 20.20 -19.14
N PRO A 96 6.12 21.23 -18.31
CA PRO A 96 7.04 21.15 -17.18
C PRO A 96 6.38 20.49 -15.96
N LEU A 97 5.78 19.32 -16.16
CA LEU A 97 5.09 18.58 -15.11
C LEU A 97 6.09 18.11 -14.05
N LYS A 98 5.73 18.33 -12.79
CA LYS A 98 6.42 17.81 -11.60
C LYS A 98 5.67 16.64 -10.98
N ALA A 99 4.37 16.56 -11.21
CA ALA A 99 3.53 15.48 -10.73
C ALA A 99 2.52 15.05 -11.81
N LEU A 100 2.37 13.74 -11.98
CA LEU A 100 1.39 13.15 -12.88
C LEU A 100 0.74 11.94 -12.20
N ASN A 101 -0.59 11.97 -12.10
CA ASN A 101 -1.38 10.77 -11.85
C ASN A 101 -2.11 10.39 -13.13
N ALA A 102 -1.73 9.27 -13.73
CA ALA A 102 -2.38 8.70 -14.90
C ALA A 102 -2.99 7.31 -14.62
N SER A 103 -3.29 7.03 -13.35
CA SER A 103 -3.83 5.74 -12.90
C SER A 103 -5.20 5.40 -13.51
N GLY A 104 -5.49 4.10 -13.64
CA GLY A 104 -6.78 3.60 -14.15
C GLY A 104 -6.98 3.83 -15.65
N ASN A 105 -5.93 4.17 -16.38
CA ASN A 105 -5.99 4.44 -17.82
C ASN A 105 -5.28 3.34 -18.63
N PRO A 106 -5.79 3.01 -19.83
CA PRO A 106 -5.18 2.01 -20.72
C PRO A 106 -3.94 2.55 -21.46
N ILE A 107 -3.02 3.18 -20.73
CA ILE A 107 -1.76 3.75 -21.26
C ILE A 107 -0.74 2.62 -21.41
N THR A 108 -0.06 2.59 -22.55
CA THR A 108 1.05 1.66 -22.85
C THR A 108 2.36 2.39 -23.14
N ASP A 109 2.28 3.59 -23.72
CA ASP A 109 3.44 4.36 -24.17
C ASP A 109 3.74 5.54 -23.22
N LEU A 110 4.93 5.50 -22.62
CA LEU A 110 5.45 6.56 -21.76
C LEU A 110 6.38 7.53 -22.49
N THR A 111 6.65 7.36 -23.78
CA THR A 111 7.53 8.23 -24.59
C THR A 111 7.21 9.72 -24.42
N PRO A 112 5.93 10.16 -24.37
CA PRO A 112 5.60 11.57 -24.14
C PRO A 112 6.14 12.16 -22.83
N LEU A 113 6.49 11.33 -21.84
CA LEU A 113 7.01 11.76 -20.53
C LEU A 113 8.54 11.91 -20.49
N SER A 114 9.24 11.47 -21.52
CA SER A 114 10.71 11.41 -21.53
C SER A 114 11.34 12.78 -21.25
N GLY A 115 12.29 12.82 -20.31
CA GLY A 115 13.02 14.03 -19.92
C GLY A 115 12.19 15.06 -19.14
N MET A 116 10.95 14.76 -18.76
CA MET A 116 10.15 15.67 -17.94
C MET A 116 10.73 15.81 -16.52
N PRO A 117 10.56 16.96 -15.85
CA PRO A 117 11.03 17.17 -14.48
C PRO A 117 10.08 16.55 -13.43
N LEU A 118 9.52 15.37 -13.72
CA LEU A 118 8.60 14.66 -12.84
C LEU A 118 9.33 14.18 -11.60
N LYS A 119 8.77 14.52 -10.45
CA LYS A 119 9.15 14.01 -9.12
C LYS A 119 8.17 12.95 -8.63
N GLN A 120 6.92 13.05 -9.03
CA GLN A 120 5.84 12.17 -8.60
C GLN A 120 5.13 11.59 -9.83
N LEU A 121 5.09 10.27 -9.96
CA LEU A 121 4.44 9.59 -11.07
C LEU A 121 3.62 8.39 -10.58
N ALA A 122 2.31 8.43 -10.81
CA ALA A 122 1.42 7.32 -10.54
C ALA A 122 0.83 6.76 -11.84
N LEU A 123 1.07 5.48 -12.05
CA LEU A 123 0.64 4.67 -13.20
C LEU A 123 -0.13 3.43 -12.73
N VAL A 124 -0.86 3.53 -11.62
CA VAL A 124 -1.59 2.40 -11.02
C VAL A 124 -2.63 1.87 -12.01
N LYS A 125 -2.74 0.55 -12.16
CA LYS A 125 -3.70 -0.12 -13.06
C LYS A 125 -3.61 0.39 -14.50
N THR A 126 -2.39 0.60 -15.01
CA THR A 126 -2.14 0.92 -16.42
C THR A 126 -1.69 -0.33 -17.20
N GLN A 127 -1.43 -0.18 -18.49
CA GLN A 127 -0.92 -1.25 -19.35
C GLN A 127 0.55 -1.04 -19.73
N VAL A 128 1.27 -0.25 -18.93
CA VAL A 128 2.68 0.05 -19.13
C VAL A 128 3.51 -1.19 -18.82
N VAL A 129 4.38 -1.54 -19.77
CA VAL A 129 5.39 -2.60 -19.61
C VAL A 129 6.80 -2.01 -19.64
N ASP A 130 7.04 -1.07 -20.55
CA ASP A 130 8.35 -0.46 -20.78
C ASP A 130 8.51 0.84 -19.99
N LEU A 131 9.49 0.84 -19.07
CA LEU A 131 9.86 2.01 -18.29
C LEU A 131 11.05 2.79 -18.90
N SER A 132 11.56 2.41 -20.08
CA SER A 132 12.71 3.07 -20.70
C SER A 132 12.57 4.59 -20.82
N PRO A 133 11.38 5.17 -21.10
CA PRO A 133 11.20 6.62 -21.10
C PRO A 133 11.45 7.30 -19.74
N LEU A 134 11.45 6.55 -18.64
CA LEU A 134 11.69 7.05 -17.29
C LEU A 134 13.18 7.13 -16.92
N ALA A 135 14.07 6.65 -17.77
CA ALA A 135 15.51 6.60 -17.49
C ALA A 135 16.08 8.00 -17.21
N GLY A 136 16.78 8.14 -16.07
CA GLY A 136 17.43 9.38 -15.65
C GLY A 136 16.48 10.49 -15.19
N MET A 137 15.17 10.23 -15.06
CA MET A 137 14.21 11.21 -14.56
C MET A 137 14.36 11.43 -13.05
N PRO A 138 14.10 12.65 -12.53
CA PRO A 138 14.30 13.01 -11.13
C PRO A 138 13.12 12.55 -10.24
N LEU A 139 12.69 11.30 -10.41
CA LEU A 139 11.57 10.72 -9.66
C LEU A 139 11.95 10.50 -8.19
N GLU A 140 11.09 10.97 -7.31
CA GLU A 140 11.14 10.81 -5.85
C GLU A 140 10.06 9.82 -5.38
N GLU A 141 8.90 9.80 -6.05
CA GLU A 141 7.78 8.92 -5.73
C GLU A 141 7.22 8.27 -7.01
N LEU A 142 7.14 6.94 -6.99
CA LEU A 142 6.69 6.15 -8.15
C LEU A 142 5.71 5.06 -7.72
N ALA A 143 4.51 5.07 -8.31
CA ALA A 143 3.50 4.04 -8.10
C ALA A 143 3.19 3.31 -9.42
N LEU A 144 3.40 2.00 -9.44
CA LEU A 144 3.21 1.10 -10.58
C LEU A 144 2.20 -0.01 -10.30
N ASN A 145 1.49 0.06 -9.16
CA ASN A 145 0.54 -0.95 -8.70
C ASN A 145 -0.31 -1.55 -9.80
N ASP A 146 -0.49 -2.88 -9.78
CA ASP A 146 -1.36 -3.61 -10.70
C ASP A 146 -1.09 -3.29 -12.18
N SER A 147 0.14 -2.94 -12.54
CA SER A 147 0.57 -2.71 -13.93
C SER A 147 1.52 -3.83 -14.37
N PRO A 148 1.53 -4.22 -15.66
CA PRO A 148 2.27 -5.39 -16.15
C PRO A 148 3.78 -5.16 -16.29
N VAL A 149 4.37 -4.27 -15.49
CA VAL A 149 5.81 -3.99 -15.48
C VAL A 149 6.57 -5.22 -14.98
N GLU A 150 7.61 -5.60 -15.72
CA GLU A 150 8.45 -6.76 -15.41
C GLU A 150 9.86 -6.34 -14.94
N SER A 151 10.34 -5.16 -15.34
CA SER A 151 11.71 -4.72 -15.07
C SER A 151 11.77 -3.26 -14.61
N LEU A 152 12.53 -3.03 -13.55
CA LEU A 152 12.86 -1.69 -13.03
C LEU A 152 14.20 -1.17 -13.57
N GLY A 153 14.83 -1.83 -14.55
CA GLY A 153 16.15 -1.49 -15.07
C GLY A 153 16.37 0.00 -15.39
N PRO A 154 15.41 0.71 -16.01
CA PRO A 154 15.51 2.15 -16.27
C PRO A 154 15.63 3.03 -15.01
N LEU A 155 15.33 2.51 -13.83
CA LEU A 155 15.36 3.24 -12.56
C LEU A 155 16.71 3.13 -11.82
N VAL A 156 17.71 2.44 -12.39
CA VAL A 156 19.06 2.32 -11.81
C VAL A 156 19.66 3.71 -11.56
N GLY A 157 20.22 3.90 -10.36
CA GLY A 157 20.87 5.16 -9.99
C GLY A 157 19.89 6.33 -9.76
N GLY A 158 18.59 6.05 -9.69
CA GLY A 158 17.55 7.03 -9.35
C GLY A 158 17.64 7.53 -7.91
N HIS A 159 16.70 8.40 -7.53
CA HIS A 159 16.62 9.01 -6.19
C HIS A 159 15.24 8.80 -5.57
N LEU A 160 14.69 7.59 -5.73
CA LEU A 160 13.36 7.27 -5.21
C LEU A 160 13.39 7.23 -3.68
N SER A 161 12.39 7.85 -3.08
CA SER A 161 12.10 7.81 -1.65
C SER A 161 10.90 6.91 -1.35
N VAL A 162 9.95 6.81 -2.29
CA VAL A 162 8.72 6.05 -2.13
C VAL A 162 8.46 5.26 -3.41
N VAL A 163 8.36 3.95 -3.29
CA VAL A 163 8.17 3.05 -4.42
C VAL A 163 7.05 2.08 -4.12
N ASP A 164 6.10 2.01 -5.03
CA ASP A 164 5.05 1.03 -4.98
C ASP A 164 4.97 0.23 -6.28
N ILE A 165 5.23 -1.07 -6.17
CA ILE A 165 5.23 -2.05 -7.25
C ILE A 165 4.31 -3.24 -6.93
N ALA A 166 3.35 -3.08 -6.03
CA ALA A 166 2.47 -4.17 -5.66
C ALA A 166 1.66 -4.69 -6.86
N GLY A 167 1.46 -6.00 -6.95
CA GLY A 167 0.72 -6.64 -8.05
C GLY A 167 1.39 -6.55 -9.43
N THR A 168 2.62 -6.04 -9.51
CA THR A 168 3.41 -6.07 -10.75
C THR A 168 4.05 -7.45 -10.99
N ARG A 169 4.75 -7.60 -12.12
CA ARG A 169 5.52 -8.82 -12.45
C ARG A 169 7.01 -8.67 -12.14
N VAL A 170 7.39 -7.62 -11.41
CA VAL A 170 8.79 -7.37 -11.03
C VAL A 170 9.28 -8.49 -10.12
N ASN A 171 10.38 -9.13 -10.52
CA ASN A 171 11.00 -10.22 -9.76
C ASN A 171 12.34 -9.83 -9.09
N SER A 172 12.87 -8.64 -9.39
CA SER A 172 14.17 -8.19 -8.88
C SER A 172 14.14 -6.73 -8.46
N LEU A 173 14.57 -6.49 -7.21
CA LEU A 173 14.74 -5.17 -6.63
C LEU A 173 16.12 -4.55 -6.93
N THR A 174 17.01 -5.28 -7.63
CA THR A 174 18.39 -4.83 -7.89
C THR A 174 18.50 -3.39 -8.44
N PRO A 175 17.62 -2.94 -9.35
CA PRO A 175 17.66 -1.56 -9.84
C PRO A 175 17.45 -0.47 -8.77
N LEU A 176 16.87 -0.82 -7.62
CA LEU A 176 16.60 0.09 -6.50
C LEU A 176 17.78 0.19 -5.51
N SER A 177 18.85 -0.59 -5.71
CA SER A 177 19.97 -0.68 -4.77
C SER A 177 20.61 0.69 -4.50
N GLY A 178 20.80 1.00 -3.21
CA GLY A 178 21.48 2.22 -2.76
C GLY A 178 20.65 3.51 -2.89
N GLN A 179 19.39 3.44 -3.32
CA GLN A 179 18.50 4.60 -3.36
C GLN A 179 17.97 4.94 -1.95
N PRO A 180 17.60 6.20 -1.66
CA PRO A 180 17.14 6.63 -0.34
C PRO A 180 15.67 6.28 -0.07
N ILE A 181 15.27 5.04 -0.32
CA ILE A 181 13.88 4.59 -0.19
C ILE A 181 13.53 4.43 1.29
N HIS A 182 12.43 5.08 1.69
CA HIS A 182 11.88 5.02 3.05
C HIS A 182 10.63 4.11 3.12
N SER A 183 9.90 3.97 2.02
CA SER A 183 8.68 3.15 1.92
C SER A 183 8.70 2.34 0.63
N LEU A 184 8.58 1.03 0.77
CA LEU A 184 8.52 0.07 -0.33
C LEU A 184 7.29 -0.84 -0.17
N TRP A 185 6.42 -0.80 -1.16
CA TRP A 185 5.31 -1.73 -1.35
C TRP A 185 5.63 -2.61 -2.54
N CYS A 186 5.60 -3.91 -2.33
CA CYS A 186 5.93 -4.93 -3.32
C CYS A 186 5.12 -6.21 -3.16
N GLU A 187 3.95 -6.08 -2.53
CA GLU A 187 3.01 -7.16 -2.29
C GLU A 187 2.65 -7.86 -3.60
N LYS A 188 2.55 -9.19 -3.58
CA LYS A 188 2.17 -10.02 -4.74
C LYS A 188 3.10 -9.90 -5.96
N ALA A 189 4.18 -9.13 -5.90
CA ALA A 189 5.24 -9.19 -6.89
C ALA A 189 6.07 -10.48 -6.66
N PRO A 190 6.52 -11.17 -7.72
CA PRO A 190 7.27 -12.43 -7.60
C PRO A 190 8.73 -12.21 -7.15
N ILE A 191 8.94 -11.42 -6.09
CA ILE A 191 10.25 -11.11 -5.51
C ILE A 191 10.69 -12.25 -4.61
N GLU A 192 11.93 -12.69 -4.81
CA GLU A 192 12.54 -13.76 -4.01
C GLU A 192 13.59 -13.25 -3.02
N SER A 193 14.21 -12.10 -3.30
CA SER A 193 15.37 -11.61 -2.56
C SER A 193 15.25 -10.14 -2.17
N LEU A 194 15.61 -9.86 -0.91
CA LEU A 194 15.71 -8.52 -0.34
C LEU A 194 17.15 -7.96 -0.38
N ALA A 195 18.11 -8.66 -0.98
CA ALA A 195 19.53 -8.26 -0.94
C ALA A 195 19.77 -6.83 -1.44
N ALA A 196 19.01 -6.39 -2.44
CA ALA A 196 19.10 -5.05 -3.01
C ALA A 196 18.75 -3.93 -2.02
N ILE A 197 17.96 -4.23 -0.99
CA ILE A 197 17.51 -3.23 0.00
C ILE A 197 18.29 -3.25 1.31
N ALA A 198 19.35 -4.06 1.40
CA ALA A 198 20.17 -4.16 2.60
C ALA A 198 20.74 -2.80 3.02
N GLY A 199 20.57 -2.44 4.29
CA GLY A 199 21.10 -1.20 4.87
C GLY A 199 20.44 0.10 4.38
N MET A 200 19.38 0.02 3.58
CA MET A 200 18.63 1.20 3.13
C MET A 200 17.77 1.79 4.28
N PRO A 201 17.40 3.09 4.23
CA PRO A 201 16.70 3.77 5.32
C PRO A 201 15.19 3.46 5.35
N LEU A 202 14.78 2.23 5.03
CA LEU A 202 13.38 1.84 5.01
C LEU A 202 12.78 1.93 6.42
N THR A 203 11.57 2.47 6.47
CA THR A 203 10.70 2.49 7.64
C THR A 203 9.44 1.66 7.42
N VAL A 204 9.02 1.48 6.16
CA VAL A 204 7.86 0.68 5.77
C VAL A 204 8.28 -0.29 4.68
N LEU A 205 8.09 -1.58 4.94
CA LEU A 205 8.29 -2.65 3.96
C LEU A 205 7.05 -3.55 3.93
N MET A 206 6.25 -3.42 2.88
CA MET A 206 5.13 -4.30 2.60
C MET A 206 5.53 -5.29 1.50
N CYS A 207 5.63 -6.57 1.86
CA CYS A 207 6.09 -7.61 0.95
C CYS A 207 5.30 -8.91 1.13
N ASN A 208 4.04 -8.81 1.54
CA ASN A 208 3.18 -9.98 1.65
C ASN A 208 2.89 -10.61 0.28
N ASP A 209 2.60 -11.91 0.32
CA ASP A 209 2.32 -12.73 -0.86
C ASP A 209 3.46 -12.73 -1.90
N THR A 210 4.68 -12.50 -1.45
CA THR A 210 5.92 -12.64 -2.26
C THR A 210 6.58 -13.99 -2.00
N LEU A 211 7.70 -14.26 -2.68
CA LEU A 211 8.45 -15.52 -2.56
C LEU A 211 9.60 -15.44 -1.54
N ILE A 212 9.70 -14.34 -0.79
CA ILE A 212 10.77 -14.07 0.17
C ILE A 212 10.82 -15.15 1.25
N SER A 213 12.04 -15.62 1.54
CA SER A 213 12.31 -16.58 2.63
C SER A 213 13.48 -16.19 3.51
N ASP A 214 14.42 -15.40 3.00
CA ASP A 214 15.59 -14.92 3.73
C ASP A 214 15.40 -13.46 4.17
N LEU A 215 15.52 -13.23 5.48
CA LEU A 215 15.45 -11.91 6.11
C LEU A 215 16.83 -11.34 6.46
N SER A 216 17.93 -12.06 6.17
CA SER A 216 19.29 -11.59 6.43
C SER A 216 19.58 -10.16 5.93
N PRO A 217 19.04 -9.69 4.78
CA PRO A 217 19.24 -8.31 4.33
C PRO A 217 18.63 -7.25 5.26
N LEU A 218 17.69 -7.64 6.13
CA LEU A 218 17.00 -6.73 7.04
C LEU A 218 17.78 -6.45 8.33
N GLN A 219 18.84 -7.20 8.61
CA GLN A 219 19.55 -7.12 9.89
C GLN A 219 19.99 -5.69 10.22
N GLY A 220 19.64 -5.21 11.42
CA GLY A 220 19.97 -3.87 11.91
C GLY A 220 19.18 -2.72 11.29
N MET A 221 18.19 -3.01 10.42
CA MET A 221 17.33 -1.98 9.84
C MET A 221 16.30 -1.46 10.87
N GLN A 222 15.92 -0.20 10.71
CA GLN A 222 15.02 0.52 11.61
C GLN A 222 13.62 0.64 11.01
N LEU A 223 12.90 -0.49 10.97
CA LEU A 223 11.57 -0.57 10.41
C LEU A 223 10.52 -0.13 11.45
N ARG A 224 9.48 0.56 10.97
CA ARG A 224 8.26 0.80 11.73
C ARG A 224 7.24 -0.27 11.44
N GLU A 225 7.08 -0.61 10.16
CA GLU A 225 6.05 -1.52 9.67
C GLU A 225 6.67 -2.57 8.73
N LEU A 226 6.49 -3.85 9.07
CA LEU A 226 7.00 -4.98 8.30
C LEU A 226 5.89 -6.01 8.08
N ASN A 227 5.45 -6.15 6.83
CA ASN A 227 4.42 -7.12 6.45
C ASN A 227 5.03 -8.27 5.64
N LEU A 228 4.97 -9.45 6.24
CA LEU A 228 5.50 -10.72 5.72
C LEU A 228 4.39 -11.76 5.52
N CYS A 229 3.12 -11.34 5.50
CA CYS A 229 2.00 -12.27 5.37
C CYS A 229 2.13 -13.12 4.09
N GLY A 230 1.85 -14.42 4.16
CA GLY A 230 1.87 -15.30 2.99
C GLY A 230 3.25 -15.49 2.33
N THR A 231 4.34 -15.03 2.96
CA THR A 231 5.71 -15.27 2.49
C THR A 231 6.20 -16.68 2.88
N ARG A 232 7.41 -17.04 2.44
CA ARG A 232 8.07 -18.33 2.75
C ARG A 232 8.99 -18.25 3.98
N VAL A 233 8.89 -17.18 4.76
CA VAL A 233 9.71 -16.95 5.96
C VAL A 233 9.41 -18.00 7.03
N ARG A 234 10.49 -18.46 7.68
CA ARG A 234 10.46 -19.39 8.82
C ARG A 234 11.33 -18.94 9.97
N ASP A 235 12.46 -18.31 9.64
CA ASP A 235 13.45 -17.84 10.60
C ASP A 235 13.32 -16.33 10.80
N LEU A 236 13.16 -15.92 12.05
CA LEU A 236 13.14 -14.51 12.46
C LEU A 236 14.46 -14.06 13.09
N SER A 237 15.50 -14.91 13.16
CA SER A 237 16.80 -14.57 13.74
C SER A 237 17.41 -13.27 13.19
N PRO A 238 17.25 -12.90 11.89
CA PRO A 238 17.77 -11.63 11.41
C PRO A 238 17.10 -10.40 12.04
N LEU A 239 15.90 -10.58 12.62
CA LEU A 239 15.16 -9.49 13.25
C LEU A 239 15.65 -9.15 14.66
N VAL A 240 16.59 -9.89 15.27
CA VAL A 240 17.07 -9.63 16.64
C VAL A 240 17.50 -8.16 16.82
N ASP A 241 18.32 -7.64 15.90
CA ASP A 241 18.83 -6.27 15.94
C ASP A 241 17.95 -5.26 15.18
N CYS A 242 16.85 -5.70 14.57
CA CYS A 242 15.92 -4.81 13.87
C CYS A 242 14.95 -4.16 14.85
N SER A 243 14.68 -2.86 14.65
CA SER A 243 13.50 -2.23 15.24
C SER A 243 12.29 -2.51 14.36
N VAL A 244 11.17 -2.92 14.96
CA VAL A 244 9.86 -3.09 14.29
C VAL A 244 8.77 -2.73 15.31
N GLN A 245 7.78 -1.92 14.92
CA GLN A 245 6.63 -1.59 15.77
C GLN A 245 5.38 -2.41 15.40
N SER A 246 5.17 -2.64 14.11
CA SER A 246 4.08 -3.49 13.60
C SER A 246 4.65 -4.60 12.74
N LEU A 247 4.41 -5.84 13.15
CA LEU A 247 4.89 -7.04 12.49
C LEU A 247 3.71 -7.96 12.13
N TRP A 248 3.56 -8.26 10.85
CA TRP A 248 2.53 -9.19 10.37
C TRP A 248 3.15 -10.43 9.73
N LEU A 249 2.85 -11.59 10.30
CA LEU A 249 3.41 -12.90 9.93
C LEU A 249 2.33 -13.90 9.49
N ARG A 250 1.13 -13.40 9.15
CA ARG A 250 -0.02 -14.26 8.85
C ARG A 250 0.31 -15.30 7.79
N ASN A 251 -0.10 -16.55 8.01
CA ASN A 251 0.09 -17.67 7.08
C ASN A 251 1.57 -17.89 6.66
N THR A 252 2.52 -17.62 7.56
CA THR A 252 3.92 -18.04 7.40
C THR A 252 4.19 -19.34 8.17
N ALA A 253 5.33 -19.97 7.91
CA ALA A 253 5.73 -21.19 8.61
C ALA A 253 6.64 -20.92 9.84
N VAL A 254 6.55 -19.70 10.39
CA VAL A 254 7.27 -19.31 11.63
C VAL A 254 6.73 -20.10 12.81
N ALA A 255 7.64 -20.65 13.61
CA ALA A 255 7.34 -21.37 14.86
C ALA A 255 8.04 -20.75 16.08
N ASP A 256 9.25 -20.24 15.88
CA ASP A 256 10.05 -19.60 16.93
C ASP A 256 9.96 -18.08 16.82
N ILE A 257 9.48 -17.45 17.89
CA ILE A 257 9.40 -15.99 18.03
C ILE A 257 10.39 -15.43 19.05
N THR A 258 11.32 -16.24 19.57
CA THR A 258 12.41 -15.80 20.48
C THR A 258 13.16 -14.56 19.99
N PRO A 259 13.41 -14.38 18.67
CA PRO A 259 14.02 -13.15 18.16
C PRO A 259 13.26 -11.86 18.47
N LEU A 260 12.00 -11.94 18.89
CA LEU A 260 11.16 -10.80 19.25
C LEU A 260 11.25 -10.39 20.73
N THR A 261 11.99 -11.14 21.57
CA THR A 261 12.07 -10.87 23.01
C THR A 261 12.46 -9.41 23.31
N GLY A 262 11.65 -8.76 24.16
CA GLY A 262 11.90 -7.39 24.62
C GLY A 262 11.72 -6.29 23.55
N LYS A 263 11.19 -6.62 22.36
CA LYS A 263 10.92 -5.60 21.33
C LYS A 263 9.77 -4.67 21.71
N ASP A 264 9.88 -3.43 21.25
CA ASP A 264 8.85 -2.39 21.38
C ASP A 264 7.73 -2.53 20.33
N LEU A 265 7.20 -3.75 20.21
CA LEU A 265 6.10 -4.05 19.30
C LEU A 265 4.79 -3.49 19.85
N VAL A 266 4.04 -2.79 19.01
CA VAL A 266 2.68 -2.32 19.28
C VAL A 266 1.65 -3.30 18.70
N SER A 267 1.98 -3.93 17.58
CA SER A 267 1.10 -4.83 16.83
C SER A 267 1.83 -6.09 16.36
N LEU A 268 1.26 -7.25 16.65
CA LEU A 268 1.79 -8.54 16.21
C LEU A 268 0.66 -9.43 15.66
N ASP A 269 0.76 -9.82 14.40
CA ASP A 269 -0.14 -10.79 13.78
C ASP A 269 0.59 -12.13 13.53
N LEU A 270 0.20 -13.15 14.29
CA LEU A 270 0.70 -14.54 14.22
C LEU A 270 -0.33 -15.49 13.60
N GLN A 271 -1.40 -14.98 12.99
CA GLN A 271 -2.49 -15.83 12.53
C GLN A 271 -2.02 -16.90 11.56
N GLY A 272 -2.39 -18.17 11.78
CA GLY A 272 -2.02 -19.26 10.88
C GLY A 272 -0.52 -19.60 10.87
N THR A 273 0.25 -19.13 11.86
CA THR A 273 1.63 -19.55 12.09
C THR A 273 1.71 -20.85 12.90
N GLN A 274 2.92 -21.38 13.10
CA GLN A 274 3.18 -22.58 13.90
C GLN A 274 3.65 -22.26 15.33
N VAL A 275 3.49 -21.01 15.77
CA VAL A 275 3.80 -20.59 17.13
C VAL A 275 2.85 -21.30 18.10
N SER A 276 3.41 -21.95 19.12
CA SER A 276 2.64 -22.77 20.07
C SER A 276 2.70 -22.26 21.51
N ASP A 277 3.58 -21.30 21.81
CA ASP A 277 3.70 -20.69 23.12
C ASP A 277 3.79 -19.17 23.04
N LEU A 278 3.34 -18.51 24.11
CA LEU A 278 3.27 -17.05 24.23
C LEU A 278 4.30 -16.50 25.24
N LYS A 279 5.31 -17.28 25.65
CA LYS A 279 6.26 -16.83 26.68
C LYS A 279 7.03 -15.59 26.25
N VAL A 280 7.37 -15.49 24.97
CA VAL A 280 8.05 -14.29 24.44
C VAL A 280 7.12 -13.08 24.48
N VAL A 281 5.83 -13.28 24.26
CA VAL A 281 4.84 -12.18 24.18
C VAL A 281 4.72 -11.44 25.52
N SER A 282 4.90 -12.11 26.65
CA SER A 282 4.90 -11.47 27.98
C SER A 282 6.05 -10.45 28.17
N SER A 283 7.09 -10.50 27.32
CA SER A 283 8.20 -9.53 27.32
C SER A 283 7.93 -8.30 26.44
N LEU A 284 6.84 -8.29 25.67
CA LEU A 284 6.49 -7.21 24.73
C LEU A 284 5.65 -6.13 25.45
N GLY A 285 6.31 -5.34 26.31
CA GLY A 285 5.64 -4.41 27.24
C GLY A 285 4.75 -3.34 26.58
N SER A 286 5.00 -3.00 25.32
CA SER A 286 4.22 -2.01 24.56
C SER A 286 3.12 -2.63 23.69
N LEU A 287 2.97 -3.96 23.68
CA LEU A 287 2.05 -4.64 22.78
C LEU A 287 0.60 -4.27 23.13
N LYS A 288 -0.13 -3.82 22.11
CA LYS A 288 -1.55 -3.44 22.22
C LYS A 288 -2.45 -4.33 21.38
N ARG A 289 -1.95 -4.85 20.26
CA ARG A 289 -2.74 -5.64 19.31
C ARG A 289 -2.06 -6.97 19.05
N LEU A 290 -2.77 -8.05 19.32
CA LEU A 290 -2.28 -9.40 19.11
C LEU A 290 -3.31 -10.23 18.34
N ASN A 291 -2.86 -10.92 17.29
CA ASN A 291 -3.66 -11.91 16.59
C ASN A 291 -2.96 -13.27 16.65
N ILE A 292 -3.61 -14.24 17.29
CA ILE A 292 -3.14 -15.62 17.46
C ILE A 292 -4.15 -16.63 16.89
N ALA A 293 -5.13 -16.18 16.11
CA ALA A 293 -6.11 -17.08 15.52
C ALA A 293 -5.44 -18.14 14.65
N ARG A 294 -5.98 -19.37 14.63
CA ARG A 294 -5.45 -20.48 13.85
C ARG A 294 -3.99 -20.80 14.15
N THR A 295 -3.57 -20.66 15.40
CA THR A 295 -2.27 -21.14 15.89
C THR A 295 -2.45 -22.36 16.81
N PRO A 296 -1.40 -23.16 17.03
CA PRO A 296 -1.39 -24.21 18.05
C PRO A 296 -1.42 -23.74 19.52
N ILE A 297 -1.55 -22.45 19.80
CA ILE A 297 -1.54 -21.90 21.17
C ILE A 297 -2.76 -22.40 21.95
N THR A 298 -2.52 -22.92 23.16
CA THR A 298 -3.59 -23.39 24.07
C THR A 298 -3.60 -22.72 25.44
N ASP A 299 -2.60 -21.92 25.79
CA ASP A 299 -2.44 -21.30 27.10
C ASP A 299 -2.23 -19.80 26.96
N LEU A 300 -3.15 -19.01 27.54
CA LEU A 300 -3.13 -17.55 27.52
C LEU A 300 -2.59 -16.93 28.81
N ARG A 301 -2.22 -17.71 29.83
CA ARG A 301 -1.64 -17.18 31.08
C ARG A 301 -0.40 -16.31 30.86
N PRO A 302 0.47 -16.51 29.86
CA PRO A 302 1.55 -15.58 29.58
C PRO A 302 1.10 -14.14 29.27
N LEU A 303 -0.18 -13.93 28.95
CA LEU A 303 -0.76 -12.61 28.71
C LEU A 303 -1.22 -11.91 30.01
N GLU A 304 -1.09 -12.56 31.17
CA GLU A 304 -1.45 -11.98 32.46
C GLU A 304 -0.63 -10.71 32.75
N GLY A 305 -1.31 -9.66 33.20
CA GLY A 305 -0.70 -8.35 33.46
C GLY A 305 -0.39 -7.51 32.22
N MET A 306 -0.60 -8.03 31.00
CA MET A 306 -0.50 -7.23 29.78
C MET A 306 -1.69 -6.27 29.65
N ALA A 307 -1.47 -5.18 28.91
CA ALA A 307 -2.47 -4.14 28.64
C ALA A 307 -2.89 -4.16 27.16
N LEU A 308 -3.34 -5.32 26.66
CA LEU A 308 -3.82 -5.48 25.29
C LEU A 308 -5.14 -4.72 25.11
N GLU A 309 -5.28 -4.08 23.96
CA GLU A 309 -6.51 -3.42 23.52
C GLU A 309 -7.28 -4.26 22.51
N ARG A 310 -6.58 -5.13 21.76
CA ARG A 310 -7.15 -6.03 20.77
C ARG A 310 -6.54 -7.42 20.87
N LEU A 311 -7.40 -8.44 20.90
CA LEU A 311 -7.01 -9.84 20.77
C LEU A 311 -7.90 -10.57 19.77
N ILE A 312 -7.28 -11.22 18.77
CA ILE A 312 -7.96 -12.13 17.86
C ILE A 312 -7.45 -13.55 18.13
N LEU A 313 -8.34 -14.52 18.35
CA LEU A 313 -7.97 -15.87 18.79
C LEU A 313 -8.91 -16.95 18.24
N THR A 314 -8.55 -18.22 18.43
CA THR A 314 -9.47 -19.34 18.17
C THR A 314 -9.92 -19.93 19.50
N PRO A 315 -11.12 -19.58 20.02
CA PRO A 315 -11.50 -19.89 21.40
C PRO A 315 -11.52 -21.39 21.68
N ALA A 316 -11.95 -22.20 20.71
CA ALA A 316 -11.99 -23.65 20.81
C ALA A 316 -10.60 -24.31 21.02
N SER A 317 -9.51 -23.62 20.67
CA SER A 317 -8.14 -24.11 20.86
C SER A 317 -7.61 -23.84 22.27
N ILE A 318 -8.21 -22.90 23.00
CA ILE A 318 -7.69 -22.44 24.29
C ILE A 318 -8.16 -23.37 25.41
N LYS A 319 -7.20 -23.86 26.19
CA LYS A 319 -7.42 -24.74 27.34
C LYS A 319 -7.29 -23.98 28.66
N GLU A 320 -6.41 -22.98 28.72
CA GLU A 320 -6.07 -22.27 29.95
C GLU A 320 -5.95 -20.75 29.69
N GLY A 321 -6.34 -19.92 30.67
CA GLY A 321 -6.14 -18.47 30.64
C GLY A 321 -7.23 -17.65 29.92
N LEU A 322 -8.40 -18.21 29.60
CA LEU A 322 -9.51 -17.40 29.08
C LEU A 322 -10.04 -16.40 30.13
N ASP A 323 -9.96 -16.76 31.40
CA ASP A 323 -10.27 -15.90 32.55
C ASP A 323 -9.34 -14.69 32.63
N VAL A 324 -8.05 -14.85 32.30
CA VAL A 324 -7.08 -13.76 32.17
C VAL A 324 -7.57 -12.72 31.16
N ILE A 325 -8.05 -13.17 29.99
CA ILE A 325 -8.59 -12.27 28.96
C ILE A 325 -9.91 -11.65 29.42
N ARG A 326 -10.78 -12.43 30.06
CA ARG A 326 -12.09 -11.96 30.55
C ARG A 326 -11.96 -10.84 31.59
N GLN A 327 -10.89 -10.85 32.36
CA GLN A 327 -10.61 -9.86 33.41
C GLN A 327 -9.77 -8.67 32.92
N MET A 328 -9.29 -8.67 31.68
CA MET A 328 -8.40 -7.63 31.16
C MET A 328 -9.17 -6.32 30.89
N PRO A 329 -8.96 -5.25 31.69
CA PRO A 329 -9.79 -4.05 31.62
C PRO A 329 -9.49 -3.15 30.41
N THR A 330 -8.34 -3.37 29.76
CA THR A 330 -7.91 -2.60 28.59
C THR A 330 -8.50 -3.11 27.28
N MET A 331 -9.10 -4.31 27.29
CA MET A 331 -9.61 -4.94 26.07
C MET A 331 -10.76 -4.13 25.48
N ARG A 332 -10.64 -3.77 24.21
CA ARG A 332 -11.66 -3.02 23.43
C ARG A 332 -12.22 -3.84 22.29
N GLU A 333 -11.44 -4.77 21.76
CA GLU A 333 -11.79 -5.57 20.60
C GLU A 333 -11.37 -7.04 20.84
N LEU A 334 -12.32 -7.97 20.76
CA LEU A 334 -12.09 -9.38 21.03
C LEU A 334 -12.93 -10.24 20.09
N ASP A 335 -12.29 -10.99 19.19
CA ASP A 335 -13.01 -11.77 18.18
C ASP A 335 -12.20 -12.95 17.63
N VAL A 336 -12.78 -13.71 16.70
CA VAL A 336 -12.21 -14.92 16.10
C VAL A 336 -11.59 -14.74 14.72
N GLN A 337 -11.89 -13.62 14.06
CA GLN A 337 -11.42 -13.30 12.72
C GLN A 337 -11.35 -11.78 12.53
N PHE A 338 -10.63 -11.34 11.49
CA PHE A 338 -10.61 -9.96 11.03
C PHE A 338 -10.70 -9.91 9.51
N GLU A 339 -11.65 -9.15 8.97
CA GLU A 339 -11.78 -8.84 7.54
C GLU A 339 -11.90 -7.32 7.37
N ASN A 340 -11.06 -6.73 6.50
CA ASN A 340 -11.22 -5.40 5.90
C ASN A 340 -11.60 -4.24 6.87
N GLU A 341 -10.79 -4.00 7.90
CA GLU A 341 -10.77 -2.75 8.68
C GLU A 341 -12.08 -2.35 9.42
N THR A 342 -13.06 -3.25 9.54
CA THR A 342 -14.30 -2.96 10.29
C THR A 342 -14.31 -3.63 11.67
N PRO A 343 -14.83 -2.96 12.72
CA PRO A 343 -14.76 -3.47 14.09
C PRO A 343 -15.47 -4.82 14.22
N THR A 344 -14.66 -5.79 14.60
CA THR A 344 -14.99 -7.08 15.18
C THR A 344 -15.48 -6.88 16.63
N ARG A 345 -16.24 -7.83 17.16
CA ARG A 345 -17.08 -7.69 18.38
C ARG A 345 -16.39 -6.96 19.55
N GLY A 346 -17.20 -6.22 20.32
CA GLY A 346 -16.78 -5.74 21.63
C GLY A 346 -16.66 -6.91 22.62
N PRO A 347 -15.88 -6.79 23.72
CA PRO A 347 -15.68 -7.87 24.67
C PRO A 347 -16.98 -8.44 25.25
N SER A 348 -17.98 -7.59 25.54
CA SER A 348 -19.28 -8.03 26.06
C SER A 348 -20.00 -8.98 25.08
N ASP A 349 -20.03 -8.63 23.81
CA ASP A 349 -20.69 -9.42 22.77
C ASP A 349 -19.93 -10.74 22.53
N PHE A 350 -18.60 -10.70 22.57
CA PHE A 350 -17.77 -11.90 22.49
C PHE A 350 -18.05 -12.87 23.64
N TRP A 351 -18.08 -12.40 24.89
CA TRP A 351 -18.31 -13.26 26.04
C TRP A 351 -19.75 -13.79 26.09
N ALA A 352 -20.73 -13.01 25.68
CA ALA A 352 -22.11 -13.50 25.52
C ALA A 352 -22.18 -14.67 24.52
N ALA A 353 -21.53 -14.53 23.36
CA ALA A 353 -21.42 -15.58 22.36
C ALA A 353 -20.63 -16.82 22.86
N PHE A 354 -19.53 -16.59 23.59
CA PHE A 354 -18.72 -17.65 24.16
C PHE A 354 -19.50 -18.46 25.20
N ASP A 355 -20.17 -17.78 26.13
CA ASP A 355 -20.97 -18.41 27.18
C ASP A 355 -22.21 -19.13 26.60
N ALA A 356 -22.74 -18.65 25.47
CA ALA A 356 -23.80 -19.31 24.70
C ALA A 356 -23.29 -20.54 23.90
N GLY A 357 -21.99 -20.81 23.89
CA GLY A 357 -21.39 -21.94 23.20
C GLY A 357 -21.28 -21.78 21.69
N GLU A 358 -21.33 -20.56 21.14
CA GLU A 358 -21.24 -20.31 19.69
C GLU A 358 -19.93 -20.83 19.07
N PHE A 359 -18.85 -20.87 19.85
CA PHE A 359 -17.52 -21.29 19.40
C PHE A 359 -17.24 -22.78 19.62
N SER A 360 -18.23 -23.57 20.06
CA SER A 360 -18.08 -24.99 20.41
C SER A 360 -18.07 -25.93 19.20
N SER A 361 -18.32 -25.41 17.99
CA SER A 361 -18.30 -26.25 16.80
C SER A 361 -16.86 -26.53 16.38
N LYS A 362 -16.55 -27.83 16.22
CA LYS A 362 -15.39 -28.28 15.44
C LYS A 362 -15.57 -27.72 14.02
N ALA A 363 -14.97 -26.58 13.73
CA ALA A 363 -14.76 -26.18 12.34
C ALA A 363 -13.80 -27.22 11.71
N PRO A 364 -14.02 -27.60 10.43
CA PRO A 364 -13.35 -28.70 9.74
C PRO A 364 -11.82 -28.54 9.65
#